data_AF-A0A0G0VE57-F1
#
_entry.id   AF-A0A0G0VE57-F1
#
_cell.length_a   1.000
_cell.length_b   1.000
_cell.length_c   1.000
_cell.angle_alpha   90.00
_cell.angle_beta   90.00
_cell.angle_gamma   90.00
#
_symmetry.space_group_name_H-M   'P 1'
#
loop_
_entity.id
_entity.type
_entity.pdbx_description
1 polymer ?
#
loop_
_entity_poly.entity_id
_entity_poly.type
_entity_poly.pdbx_seq_one_letter_code
_entity_poly.pdbx_strand_id
1 'polypeptide(L)'
;MHVNIEKTLLRRATLLLISAACFVSVLFVFDLTPVFAQVAGSAEDVAATAGLSQTDLPTMIGNIIHIFLSVLGVVLLILVLYAGYLWMTAQGDAEQTKKARDILIDAVIGLIIVLSSYAITSFIVNALTEAGGQSGSSSASSSSVSIERLSGSLGAGGLQDHYPARNATDIARNTRIFVTFKEAMDIESFIDGYSTAGTPQDVTDDTVATDLNTSRITIYSTAQGEGSAFDATEVGVSFTDDLKTFVFDPPLLGSATENTSYTVVLDDRIESADGESVLNNGGYEWSFEVGTEIDLTPPTVSSVVPAASGTYARNIIVEVTFSEAVDPTSASGIREGASGFSNIQTFGIDSIPVAGSYEISNGYRTITFISNDACGTNSCGETIYCLPGAQVVSVLVQAATTGSEPPQADFPYDGVADLAGNSLDGNEDGVAGDDHTWSFNTTNDIVLTAPVISSISPNISEEDVALDQEVLITFDGLMMTSTLTSSFISLTPDPIHEMWYRILVNSLDATGADVADSGGTATMSQIEISHGVFLESADSEDEGTIYLYATDVTKGVRNQYQNCFVPGEGPDASGGSCGTTATYPFCCNGLASATACSLF
;
A
#
# COMPACT_ATOMS: atom_id res chain seq x y z
N MET A 1 -13.72 -51.55 51.07
CA MET A 1 -12.51 -50.82 50.66
C MET A 1 -12.81 -49.73 49.61
N HIS A 2 -13.88 -49.82 48.81
CA HIS A 2 -14.24 -48.82 47.79
C HIS A 2 -14.72 -47.44 48.31
N VAL A 3 -15.43 -47.38 49.45
CA VAL A 3 -16.03 -46.11 49.95
C VAL A 3 -15.00 -45.09 50.46
N ASN A 4 -13.80 -45.52 50.85
CA ASN A 4 -12.76 -44.61 51.36
C ASN A 4 -11.94 -43.95 50.25
N ILE A 5 -11.89 -44.53 49.04
CA ILE A 5 -11.08 -44.03 47.91
C ILE A 5 -11.79 -42.86 47.22
N GLU A 6 -13.11 -42.94 47.03
CA GLU A 6 -13.89 -41.83 46.45
C GLU A 6 -13.85 -40.58 47.33
N LYS A 7 -13.96 -40.72 48.65
CA LYS A 7 -13.84 -39.59 49.58
C LYS A 7 -12.45 -38.97 49.59
N THR A 8 -11.39 -39.72 49.29
CA THR A 8 -10.02 -39.15 49.20
C THR A 8 -9.76 -38.48 47.86
N LEU A 9 -10.32 -38.99 46.76
CA LEU A 9 -10.22 -38.38 45.44
C LEU A 9 -11.03 -37.09 45.34
N LEU A 10 -12.26 -37.07 45.87
CA LEU A 10 -13.08 -35.84 45.91
C LEU A 10 -12.36 -34.75 46.72
N ARG A 11 -11.80 -35.09 47.89
CA ARG A 11 -11.10 -34.13 48.75
C ARG A 11 -9.83 -33.58 48.10
N ARG A 12 -9.11 -34.38 47.30
CA ARG A 12 -7.92 -33.96 46.55
C ARG A 12 -8.28 -33.10 45.34
N ALA A 13 -9.37 -33.38 44.65
CA ALA A 13 -9.87 -32.55 43.56
C ALA A 13 -10.38 -31.18 44.06
N THR A 14 -11.10 -31.15 45.20
CA THR A 14 -11.53 -29.88 45.82
C THR A 14 -10.33 -29.07 46.33
N LEU A 15 -9.30 -29.73 46.89
CA LEU A 15 -8.06 -29.06 47.30
C LEU A 15 -7.25 -28.50 46.11
N LEU A 16 -7.21 -29.20 44.97
CA LEU A 16 -6.56 -28.74 43.75
C LEU A 16 -7.29 -27.56 43.09
N LEU A 17 -8.63 -27.58 43.07
CA LEU A 17 -9.43 -26.47 42.55
C LEU A 17 -9.33 -25.22 43.44
N ILE A 18 -9.30 -25.39 44.77
CA ILE A 18 -9.07 -24.27 45.70
C ILE A 18 -7.63 -23.75 45.57
N SER A 19 -6.64 -24.63 45.37
CA SER A 19 -5.25 -24.17 45.17
C SER A 19 -5.05 -23.46 43.84
N ALA A 20 -5.72 -23.89 42.75
CA ALA A 20 -5.67 -23.22 41.46
C ALA A 20 -6.38 -21.85 41.51
N ALA A 21 -7.54 -21.77 42.18
CA ALA A 21 -8.24 -20.50 42.40
C ALA A 21 -7.43 -19.54 43.31
N CYS A 22 -6.75 -20.04 44.35
CA CYS A 22 -5.83 -19.25 45.16
C CYS A 22 -4.56 -18.84 44.40
N PHE A 23 -4.03 -19.67 43.50
CA PHE A 23 -2.83 -19.34 42.73
C PHE A 23 -3.09 -18.27 41.67
N VAL A 24 -4.25 -18.31 41.01
CA VAL A 24 -4.67 -17.27 40.06
C VAL A 24 -5.02 -15.96 40.76
N SER A 25 -5.59 -16.00 41.97
CA SER A 25 -5.83 -14.78 42.77
C SER A 25 -4.57 -14.21 43.41
N VAL A 26 -3.56 -15.03 43.72
CA VAL A 26 -2.25 -14.56 44.22
C VAL A 26 -1.39 -14.00 43.08
N LEU A 27 -1.49 -14.52 41.85
CA LEU A 27 -0.83 -13.96 40.66
C LEU A 27 -1.34 -12.57 40.29
N PHE A 28 -2.60 -12.22 40.61
CA PHE A 28 -3.18 -10.90 40.37
C PHE A 28 -2.96 -9.87 41.49
N VAL A 29 -2.43 -10.28 42.66
CA VAL A 29 -2.11 -9.37 43.79
C VAL A 29 -0.62 -8.97 43.78
N PHE A 30 0.19 -9.53 42.88
CA PHE A 30 1.65 -9.39 42.90
C PHE A 30 2.25 -8.39 41.90
N ASP A 31 1.48 -7.39 41.45
CA ASP A 31 2.00 -6.16 40.83
C ASP A 31 1.87 -4.94 41.76
N LEU A 32 2.30 -5.10 43.02
CA LEU A 32 2.56 -3.98 43.92
C LEU A 32 4.02 -4.03 44.36
N THR A 33 4.88 -3.28 43.67
CA THR A 33 6.24 -3.03 44.15
C THR A 33 6.18 -2.24 45.48
N PRO A 34 6.99 -2.59 46.49
CA PRO A 34 6.96 -1.88 47.76
C PRO A 34 7.90 -0.68 47.70
N VAL A 35 7.38 0.54 47.87
CA VAL A 35 8.19 1.71 48.23
C VAL A 35 7.99 1.99 49.71
N PHE A 36 9.03 1.71 50.51
CA PHE A 36 9.13 2.21 51.87
C PHE A 36 9.91 3.53 51.88
N ALA A 37 9.29 4.59 52.43
CA ALA A 37 9.77 5.34 53.60
C ALA A 37 9.62 6.88 53.53
N GLN A 38 9.21 7.40 54.69
CA GLN A 38 9.33 8.76 55.26
C GLN A 38 8.15 9.75 55.11
N VAL A 39 7.82 10.28 56.28
CA VAL A 39 6.68 11.10 56.68
C VAL A 39 6.94 12.58 56.40
N ALA A 40 5.96 13.27 55.81
CA ALA A 40 5.39 14.59 56.19
C ALA A 40 4.90 15.34 54.94
N GLY A 41 3.60 15.30 54.64
CA GLY A 41 2.97 16.01 53.51
C GLY A 41 1.46 16.09 53.70
N SER A 42 0.82 17.15 53.20
CA SER A 42 -0.58 17.53 53.47
C SER A 42 -1.59 16.56 52.85
N ALA A 43 -2.89 16.78 53.13
CA ALA A 43 -3.98 15.96 52.62
C ALA A 43 -4.02 15.85 51.07
N GLU A 44 -3.36 16.77 50.35
CA GLU A 44 -3.18 16.69 48.90
C GLU A 44 -2.21 15.56 48.46
N ASP A 45 -1.19 15.21 49.25
CA ASP A 45 -0.19 14.19 48.88
C ASP A 45 -0.72 12.75 49.05
N VAL A 46 -1.70 12.57 49.94
CA VAL A 46 -2.40 11.29 50.14
C VAL A 46 -3.34 11.00 48.95
N ALA A 47 -3.91 12.03 48.33
CA ALA A 47 -4.78 11.89 47.17
C ALA A 47 -4.00 11.51 45.89
N ALA A 48 -2.79 12.04 45.72
CA ALA A 48 -1.90 11.70 44.60
C ALA A 48 -1.36 10.26 44.68
N THR A 49 -1.05 9.78 45.89
CA THR A 49 -0.51 8.42 46.11
C THR A 49 -1.58 7.32 45.98
N ALA A 50 -2.86 7.66 46.10
CA ALA A 50 -4.00 6.75 45.93
C ALA A 50 -4.56 6.70 44.48
N GLY A 51 -3.91 7.39 43.53
CA GLY A 51 -4.37 7.42 42.13
C GLY A 51 -5.67 8.19 41.89
N LEU A 52 -6.03 9.11 42.80
CA LEU A 52 -7.28 9.89 42.73
C LEU A 52 -7.09 11.30 42.14
N SER A 53 -5.92 11.58 41.56
CA SER A 53 -5.69 12.81 40.82
C SER A 53 -6.42 12.77 39.46
N GLN A 54 -7.63 13.34 39.45
CA GLN A 54 -8.43 13.74 38.27
C GLN A 54 -8.50 12.72 37.12
N THR A 55 -9.03 11.53 37.37
CA THR A 55 -9.55 10.69 36.27
C THR A 55 -10.90 11.23 35.84
N ASP A 56 -11.05 11.57 34.56
CA ASP A 56 -12.33 11.98 33.99
C ASP A 56 -13.42 10.92 34.28
N LEU A 57 -14.66 11.38 34.51
CA LEU A 57 -15.80 10.52 34.85
C LEU A 57 -15.99 9.34 33.86
N PRO A 58 -15.81 9.51 32.53
CA PRO A 58 -15.85 8.40 31.57
C PRO A 58 -14.74 7.36 31.80
N THR A 59 -13.53 7.79 32.12
CA THR A 59 -12.39 6.88 32.39
C THR A 59 -12.60 6.09 33.68
N MET A 60 -13.18 6.71 34.72
CA MET A 60 -13.57 6.00 35.94
C MET A 60 -14.65 4.95 35.65
N ILE A 61 -15.65 5.28 34.82
CA ILE A 61 -16.70 4.34 34.42
C ILE A 61 -16.11 3.19 33.58
N GLY A 62 -15.21 3.48 32.64
CA GLY A 62 -14.52 2.49 31.82
C GLY A 62 -13.71 1.49 32.65
N ASN A 63 -12.96 1.99 33.64
CA ASN A 63 -12.19 1.14 34.56
C ASN A 63 -13.11 0.25 35.42
N ILE A 64 -14.26 0.78 35.87
CA ILE A 64 -15.25 0.00 36.61
C ILE A 64 -15.83 -1.12 35.73
N ILE A 65 -16.19 -0.81 34.47
CA ILE A 65 -16.72 -1.80 33.52
C ILE A 65 -15.69 -2.90 33.24
N HIS A 66 -14.42 -2.54 33.03
CA HIS A 66 -13.34 -3.52 32.84
C HIS A 66 -13.17 -4.47 34.04
N ILE A 67 -13.28 -3.96 35.26
CA ILE A 67 -13.26 -4.78 36.47
C ILE A 67 -14.44 -5.76 36.48
N PHE A 68 -15.65 -5.34 36.13
CA PHE A 68 -16.81 -6.24 36.06
C PHE A 68 -16.68 -7.29 34.94
N LEU A 69 -16.16 -6.91 33.77
CA LEU A 69 -15.94 -7.83 32.65
C LEU A 69 -14.90 -8.90 32.98
N SER A 70 -13.82 -8.53 33.66
CA SER A 70 -12.81 -9.52 34.10
C SER A 70 -13.38 -10.54 35.10
N VAL A 71 -14.20 -10.09 36.06
CA VAL A 71 -14.88 -10.99 37.01
C VAL A 71 -15.85 -11.93 36.28
N LEU A 72 -16.60 -11.44 35.31
CA LEU A 72 -17.50 -12.27 34.49
C LEU A 72 -16.73 -13.31 33.67
N GLY A 73 -15.59 -12.95 33.08
CA GLY A 73 -14.72 -13.88 32.36
C GLY A 73 -14.23 -15.03 33.25
N VAL A 74 -13.84 -14.72 34.49
CA VAL A 74 -13.44 -15.75 35.47
C VAL A 74 -14.62 -16.65 35.85
N VAL A 75 -15.82 -16.10 36.02
CA VAL A 75 -17.03 -16.90 36.30
C VAL A 75 -17.34 -17.85 35.13
N LEU A 76 -17.27 -17.36 33.89
CA LEU A 76 -17.46 -18.19 32.69
C LEU A 76 -16.42 -19.32 32.61
N LEU A 77 -15.15 -19.03 32.88
CA LEU A 77 -14.09 -20.02 32.94
C LEU A 77 -14.40 -21.12 33.98
N ILE A 78 -14.87 -20.74 35.17
CA ILE A 78 -15.26 -21.70 36.22
C ILE A 78 -16.44 -22.58 35.77
N LEU A 79 -17.43 -22.02 35.09
CA LEU A 79 -18.60 -22.77 34.59
C LEU A 79 -18.19 -23.78 33.52
N VAL A 80 -17.30 -23.40 32.59
CA VAL A 80 -16.78 -24.29 31.55
C VAL A 80 -16.00 -25.45 32.18
N LEU A 81 -15.13 -25.16 33.16
CA LEU A 81 -14.38 -26.19 33.89
C LEU A 81 -15.31 -27.12 34.68
N TYR A 82 -16.34 -26.58 35.33
CA TYR A 82 -17.33 -27.36 36.06
C TYR A 82 -18.15 -28.27 35.13
N ALA A 83 -18.57 -27.76 33.98
CA ALA A 83 -19.29 -28.54 32.99
C ALA A 83 -18.41 -29.65 32.37
N GLY A 84 -17.14 -29.34 32.08
CA GLY A 84 -16.16 -30.33 31.64
C GLY A 84 -15.94 -31.44 32.67
N TYR A 85 -15.80 -31.08 33.95
CA TYR A 85 -15.72 -32.05 35.04
C TYR A 85 -16.97 -32.94 35.11
N LEU A 86 -18.17 -32.33 35.10
CA LEU A 86 -19.43 -33.04 35.16
C LEU A 86 -19.60 -34.03 33.99
N TRP A 87 -19.18 -33.62 32.79
CA TRP A 87 -19.23 -34.49 31.61
C TRP A 87 -18.27 -35.67 31.73
N MET A 88 -17.03 -35.44 32.19
CA MET A 88 -16.05 -36.51 32.38
C MET A 88 -16.47 -37.52 33.48
N THR A 89 -17.20 -37.07 34.50
CA THR A 89 -17.67 -37.93 35.60
C THR A 89 -19.00 -38.63 35.33
N ALA A 90 -19.68 -38.35 34.22
CA ALA A 90 -21.04 -38.84 33.98
C ALA A 90 -21.14 -40.37 33.78
N GLN A 91 -20.05 -41.08 33.49
CA GLN A 91 -19.97 -42.55 33.40
C GLN A 91 -21.13 -43.22 32.60
N GLY A 92 -21.69 -42.53 31.61
CA GLY A 92 -22.81 -43.02 30.78
C GLY A 92 -24.21 -42.65 31.26
N ASP A 93 -24.35 -41.88 32.35
CA ASP A 93 -25.63 -41.31 32.79
C ASP A 93 -26.09 -40.19 31.85
N ALA A 94 -27.23 -40.43 31.19
CA ALA A 94 -27.84 -39.51 30.24
C ALA A 94 -28.28 -38.18 30.90
N GLU A 95 -28.60 -38.18 32.20
CA GLU A 95 -29.07 -36.97 32.89
C GLU A 95 -27.91 -36.02 33.19
N GLN A 96 -26.76 -36.55 33.62
CA GLN A 96 -25.58 -35.73 33.90
C GLN A 96 -24.90 -35.21 32.63
N THR A 97 -24.85 -36.02 31.58
CA THR A 97 -24.33 -35.58 30.28
C THR A 97 -25.18 -34.46 29.69
N LYS A 98 -26.51 -34.56 29.81
CA LYS A 98 -27.41 -33.48 29.40
C LYS A 98 -27.15 -32.20 30.19
N LYS A 99 -27.07 -32.30 31.52
CA LYS A 99 -26.80 -31.15 32.39
C LYS A 99 -25.47 -30.46 32.10
N ALA A 100 -24.41 -31.22 31.80
CA ALA A 100 -23.11 -30.66 31.42
C ALA A 100 -23.17 -29.90 30.09
N ARG A 101 -23.89 -30.44 29.11
CA ARG A 101 -24.10 -29.78 27.81
C ARG A 101 -24.90 -28.50 27.94
N ASP A 102 -25.96 -28.50 28.76
CA ASP A 102 -26.79 -27.31 28.99
C ASP A 102 -25.94 -26.18 29.59
N ILE A 103 -25.07 -26.48 30.58
CA ILE A 103 -24.16 -25.49 31.18
C ILE A 103 -23.13 -24.95 30.15
N LEU A 104 -22.60 -25.79 29.26
CA LEU A 104 -21.69 -25.35 28.20
C LEU A 104 -22.40 -24.44 27.19
N ILE A 105 -23.62 -24.79 26.79
CA ILE A 105 -24.42 -23.99 25.86
C ILE A 105 -24.72 -22.62 26.48
N ASP A 106 -25.15 -22.59 27.75
CA ASP A 106 -25.43 -21.35 28.46
C ASP A 106 -24.17 -20.48 28.63
N ALA A 107 -23.00 -21.09 28.88
CA ALA A 107 -21.72 -20.38 28.99
C ALA A 107 -21.29 -19.77 27.64
N VAL A 108 -21.47 -20.49 26.52
CA VAL A 108 -21.16 -19.99 25.18
C VAL A 108 -22.10 -18.85 24.79
N ILE A 109 -23.39 -18.95 25.10
CA ILE A 109 -24.35 -17.86 24.87
C ILE A 109 -23.95 -16.63 25.69
N GLY A 110 -23.57 -16.81 26.96
CA GLY A 110 -23.06 -15.72 27.79
C GLY A 110 -21.80 -15.05 27.22
N LEU A 111 -20.86 -15.84 26.68
CA LEU A 111 -19.64 -15.33 26.05
C LEU A 111 -19.97 -14.51 24.78
N ILE A 112 -20.86 -15.01 23.92
CA ILE A 112 -21.28 -14.30 22.71
C ILE A 112 -21.94 -12.97 23.09
N ILE A 113 -22.82 -12.94 24.08
CA ILE A 113 -23.47 -11.70 24.52
C ILE A 113 -22.43 -10.68 25.00
N VAL A 114 -21.42 -11.10 25.77
CA VAL A 114 -20.36 -10.21 26.26
C VAL A 114 -19.52 -9.65 25.10
N LEU A 115 -19.10 -10.50 24.16
CA LEU A 115 -18.32 -10.08 22.99
C LEU A 115 -19.13 -9.16 22.06
N SER A 116 -20.40 -9.47 21.82
CA SER A 116 -21.29 -8.62 21.04
C SER A 116 -21.57 -7.29 21.74
N SER A 117 -21.75 -7.28 23.06
CA SER A 117 -21.93 -6.04 23.83
C SER A 117 -20.70 -5.13 23.71
N TYR A 118 -19.49 -5.70 23.74
CA TYR A 118 -18.25 -4.95 23.55
C TYR A 118 -18.18 -4.38 22.13
N ALA A 119 -18.40 -5.20 21.10
CA ALA A 119 -18.36 -4.78 19.70
C ALA A 119 -19.41 -3.69 19.38
N ILE A 120 -20.61 -3.80 19.94
CA ILE A 120 -21.67 -2.79 19.75
C ILE A 120 -21.30 -1.49 20.48
N THR A 121 -20.73 -1.58 21.69
CA THR A 121 -20.33 -0.39 22.45
C THR A 121 -19.18 0.34 21.74
N SER A 122 -18.17 -0.38 21.24
CA SER A 122 -17.08 0.24 20.47
C SER A 122 -17.57 0.84 19.16
N PHE A 123 -18.49 0.16 18.46
CA PHE A 123 -19.10 0.71 17.24
C PHE A 123 -19.87 2.00 17.51
N ILE A 124 -20.68 2.05 18.57
CA ILE A 124 -21.43 3.26 18.95
C ILE A 124 -20.50 4.36 19.44
N VAL A 125 -19.47 4.03 20.23
CA VAL A 125 -18.51 5.04 20.70
C VAL A 125 -17.74 5.61 19.51
N ASN A 126 -17.23 4.80 18.60
CA ASN A 126 -16.53 5.29 17.41
C ASN A 126 -17.46 6.15 16.54
N ALA A 127 -18.68 5.67 16.26
CA ALA A 127 -19.68 6.42 15.50
C ALA A 127 -20.10 7.74 16.19
N LEU A 128 -20.14 7.79 17.52
CA LEU A 128 -20.45 9.02 18.28
C LEU A 128 -19.25 9.94 18.45
N THR A 129 -18.03 9.41 18.45
CA THR A 129 -16.79 10.22 18.50
C THR A 129 -16.54 10.86 17.13
N GLU A 130 -16.90 10.16 16.05
CA GLU A 130 -16.96 10.69 14.68
C GLU A 130 -18.12 11.71 14.51
N ALA A 131 -19.32 11.42 15.03
CA ALA A 131 -20.49 12.31 14.88
C ALA A 131 -20.57 13.45 15.92
N GLY A 132 -19.75 13.43 16.97
CA GLY A 132 -19.85 14.31 18.13
C GLY A 132 -18.52 14.99 18.45
N GLY A 133 -18.04 15.83 17.55
CA GLY A 133 -16.84 16.64 17.81
C GLY A 133 -17.01 17.56 19.02
N GLN A 134 -16.17 17.39 20.07
CA GLN A 134 -15.45 18.49 20.74
C GLN A 134 -14.38 18.01 21.77
N SER A 135 -13.13 18.42 21.51
CA SER A 135 -12.11 18.92 22.47
C SER A 135 -11.47 17.98 23.51
N GLY A 136 -10.39 17.30 23.09
CA GLY A 136 -9.15 17.21 23.87
C GLY A 136 -8.18 18.29 23.38
N SER A 137 -7.58 19.07 24.29
CA SER A 137 -6.79 20.26 23.95
C SER A 137 -5.42 19.89 23.35
N SER A 138 -5.38 19.54 22.07
CA SER A 138 -4.29 19.91 21.19
C SER A 138 -4.63 21.27 20.60
N SER A 139 -3.63 22.12 20.36
CA SER A 139 -3.79 23.46 19.80
C SER A 139 -4.30 23.36 18.36
N ALA A 140 -5.60 23.10 18.19
CA ALA A 140 -6.27 23.05 16.92
C ALA A 140 -6.62 24.48 16.49
N SER A 141 -5.88 24.93 15.48
CA SER A 141 -6.37 25.92 14.53
C SER A 141 -7.73 25.47 14.00
N SER A 142 -8.60 26.46 13.77
CA SER A 142 -9.92 26.41 13.14
C SER A 142 -10.29 25.14 12.35
N SER A 143 -11.54 24.70 12.52
CA SER A 143 -12.32 23.98 11.52
C SER A 143 -11.96 24.46 10.10
N SER A 144 -11.14 23.67 9.45
CA SER A 144 -10.71 23.79 8.07
C SER A 144 -10.55 22.36 7.60
N VAL A 145 -11.12 22.04 6.44
CA VAL A 145 -10.60 20.95 5.62
C VAL A 145 -9.09 21.09 5.68
N SER A 146 -8.41 20.12 6.30
CA SER A 146 -6.96 20.18 6.49
C SER A 146 -6.32 19.97 5.13
N ILE A 147 -6.17 21.07 4.37
CA ILE A 147 -5.35 21.10 3.17
C ILE A 147 -3.98 20.59 3.60
N GLU A 148 -3.65 19.39 3.16
CA GLU A 148 -2.38 18.76 3.45
C GLU A 148 -1.30 19.61 2.76
N ARG A 149 -0.56 20.37 3.58
CA ARG A 149 0.49 21.26 3.10
C ARG A 149 1.55 20.46 2.34
N LEU A 150 2.13 21.03 1.30
CA LEU A 150 3.25 20.45 0.55
C LEU A 150 2.90 19.07 -0.03
N SER A 151 1.69 18.92 -0.54
CA SER A 151 1.18 17.68 -1.12
C SER A 151 1.01 17.76 -2.64
N GLY A 152 0.93 18.97 -3.22
CA GLY A 152 0.59 19.17 -4.63
C GLY A 152 1.63 18.68 -5.64
N SER A 153 2.82 18.31 -5.17
CA SER A 153 3.89 17.81 -6.05
C SER A 153 3.62 16.39 -6.55
N LEU A 154 2.85 15.57 -5.81
CA LEU A 154 2.45 14.22 -6.23
C LEU A 154 1.25 14.28 -7.17
N GLY A 155 1.41 13.70 -8.36
CA GLY A 155 0.37 13.69 -9.39
C GLY A 155 0.42 14.97 -10.22
N ALA A 156 0.00 16.12 -9.68
CA ALA A 156 -0.03 17.37 -10.45
C ALA A 156 1.37 17.94 -10.74
N GLY A 157 2.32 17.79 -9.82
CA GLY A 157 3.69 18.30 -9.95
C GLY A 157 4.66 17.30 -10.56
N GLY A 158 5.94 17.41 -10.19
CA GLY A 158 7.02 16.60 -10.73
C GLY A 158 7.19 15.20 -10.13
N LEU A 159 6.48 14.87 -9.05
CA LEU A 159 6.49 13.53 -8.46
C LEU A 159 5.49 12.62 -9.16
N GLN A 160 5.97 11.47 -9.59
CA GLN A 160 5.18 10.42 -10.21
C GLN A 160 4.62 9.44 -9.18
N ASP A 161 5.46 8.96 -8.25
CA ASP A 161 5.03 8.08 -7.17
C ASP A 161 6.04 8.08 -6.01
N HIS A 162 5.65 7.58 -4.83
CA HIS A 162 6.55 7.31 -3.72
C HIS A 162 6.07 6.11 -2.90
N TYR A 163 6.99 5.49 -2.18
CA TYR A 163 6.70 4.42 -1.23
C TYR A 163 7.43 4.70 0.10
N PRO A 164 6.85 4.43 1.28
CA PRO A 164 5.47 4.05 1.51
C PRO A 164 4.47 5.08 1.02
N ALA A 165 3.25 4.64 0.73
CA ALA A 165 2.18 5.55 0.35
C ALA A 165 1.88 6.54 1.48
N ARG A 166 1.38 7.71 1.11
CA ARG A 166 0.99 8.75 2.06
C ARG A 166 -0.07 8.19 3.02
N ASN A 167 0.11 8.48 4.31
CA ASN A 167 -0.75 8.05 5.41
C ASN A 167 -0.91 6.52 5.51
N ALA A 168 -0.05 5.74 4.84
CA ALA A 168 -0.06 4.29 4.98
C ALA A 168 0.24 3.89 6.42
N THR A 169 -0.41 2.83 6.89
CA THR A 169 -0.21 2.26 8.22
C THR A 169 0.31 0.85 8.10
N ASP A 170 0.79 0.30 9.22
CA ASP A 170 1.33 -1.06 9.30
C ASP A 170 2.48 -1.33 8.33
N ILE A 171 3.29 -0.30 8.06
CA ILE A 171 4.51 -0.45 7.26
C ILE A 171 5.56 -1.22 8.05
N ALA A 172 6.19 -2.20 7.42
CA ALA A 172 7.22 -3.00 8.07
C ALA A 172 8.45 -2.17 8.44
N ARG A 173 9.14 -2.58 9.50
CA ARG A 173 10.26 -1.81 10.06
C ARG A 173 11.51 -1.79 9.18
N ASN A 174 11.71 -2.82 8.36
CA ASN A 174 12.84 -2.94 7.41
C ASN A 174 12.48 -2.43 6.00
N THR A 175 11.41 -1.66 5.88
CA THR A 175 10.99 -1.06 4.61
C THR A 175 11.90 0.08 4.17
N ARG A 176 12.29 0.06 2.90
CA ARG A 176 12.94 1.18 2.19
C ARG A 176 11.94 2.23 1.72
N ILE A 177 12.44 3.45 1.50
CA ILE A 177 11.64 4.59 1.04
C ILE A 177 12.03 4.93 -0.39
N PHE A 178 11.05 4.99 -1.31
CA PHE A 178 11.27 5.26 -2.72
C PHE A 178 10.59 6.54 -3.16
N VAL A 179 11.22 7.24 -4.11
CA VAL A 179 10.63 8.40 -4.78
C VAL A 179 10.91 8.32 -6.27
N THR A 180 9.85 8.38 -7.08
CA THR A 180 9.93 8.42 -8.54
C THR A 180 9.48 9.78 -9.05
N PHE A 181 10.31 10.38 -9.89
CA PHE A 181 10.05 11.64 -10.58
C PHE A 181 9.62 11.38 -12.03
N LYS A 182 8.94 12.36 -12.64
CA LYS A 182 8.50 12.27 -14.05
C LYS A 182 9.67 12.39 -15.03
N GLU A 183 10.75 13.02 -14.60
CA GLU A 183 11.95 13.30 -15.38
C GLU A 183 13.22 12.83 -14.66
N ALA A 184 14.32 12.77 -15.41
CA ALA A 184 15.62 12.41 -14.86
C ALA A 184 16.10 13.53 -13.93
N MET A 185 16.67 13.15 -12.78
CA MET A 185 17.03 14.08 -11.73
C MET A 185 18.54 14.28 -11.59
N ASP A 186 18.93 15.40 -10.98
CA ASP A 186 20.31 15.63 -10.58
C ASP A 186 20.65 14.79 -9.34
N ILE A 187 21.67 13.93 -9.45
CA ILE A 187 22.09 13.01 -8.38
C ILE A 187 22.59 13.79 -7.15
N GLU A 188 23.19 14.98 -7.33
CA GLU A 188 23.62 15.84 -6.21
C GLU A 188 22.43 16.31 -5.35
N SER A 189 21.19 16.21 -5.86
CA SER A 189 19.98 16.46 -5.06
C SER A 189 19.74 15.42 -3.98
N PHE A 190 20.28 14.22 -4.13
CA PHE A 190 19.97 13.07 -3.29
C PHE A 190 21.16 12.54 -2.50
N ILE A 191 22.38 12.70 -3.04
CA ILE A 191 23.60 12.12 -2.45
C ILE A 191 24.55 13.24 -2.00
N ASP A 192 24.99 13.20 -0.75
CA ASP A 192 25.92 14.19 -0.20
C ASP A 192 27.33 14.02 -0.80
N GLY A 193 27.93 15.14 -1.20
CA GLY A 193 29.29 15.15 -1.76
C GLY A 193 29.45 14.42 -3.10
N TYR A 194 28.36 14.03 -3.77
CA TYR A 194 28.42 13.48 -5.11
C TYR A 194 29.04 14.50 -6.06
N SER A 195 29.86 14.02 -7.00
CA SER A 195 30.49 14.86 -8.02
C SER A 195 30.30 14.18 -9.35
N THR A 196 29.52 14.81 -10.21
CA THR A 196 29.36 14.41 -11.61
C THR A 196 30.56 14.91 -12.40
N ALA A 197 31.73 14.28 -12.31
CA ALA A 197 32.93 14.75 -13.04
C ALA A 197 32.84 14.56 -14.58
N GLY A 198 31.65 14.77 -15.15
CA GLY A 198 31.19 14.45 -16.49
C GLY A 198 29.77 15.01 -16.73
N THR A 199 28.88 14.21 -17.31
CA THR A 199 27.44 14.51 -17.42
C THR A 199 26.67 13.63 -16.43
N PRO A 200 25.51 14.04 -15.88
CA PRO A 200 24.75 13.23 -14.92
C PRO A 200 24.44 11.79 -15.39
N GLN A 201 24.41 11.55 -16.70
CA GLN A 201 24.16 10.24 -17.31
C GLN A 201 25.42 9.34 -17.45
N ASP A 202 26.62 9.86 -17.20
CA ASP A 202 27.87 9.08 -17.19
C ASP A 202 28.34 8.92 -15.75
N VAL A 203 27.89 7.85 -15.09
CA VAL A 203 28.23 7.55 -13.69
C VAL A 203 29.51 6.72 -13.55
N THR A 204 30.26 6.52 -14.64
CA THR A 204 31.39 5.58 -14.65
C THR A 204 32.67 6.12 -14.02
N ASP A 205 32.77 7.44 -13.85
CA ASP A 205 33.89 8.15 -13.23
C ASP A 205 33.55 8.78 -11.88
N ASP A 206 32.30 8.63 -11.43
CA ASP A 206 31.81 9.22 -10.19
C ASP A 206 32.40 8.56 -8.94
N THR A 207 32.74 9.39 -7.94
CA THR A 207 33.22 8.92 -6.64
C THR A 207 32.04 8.57 -5.74
N VAL A 208 31.93 7.29 -5.41
CA VAL A 208 30.80 6.69 -4.69
C VAL A 208 30.75 7.16 -3.23
N ALA A 209 29.99 8.22 -2.96
CA ALA A 209 29.26 8.32 -1.70
C ALA A 209 27.86 7.73 -1.93
N THR A 210 27.31 7.06 -0.93
CA THR A 210 25.91 6.62 -0.90
C THR A 210 25.14 7.34 0.20
N ASP A 211 25.77 8.35 0.80
CA ASP A 211 25.25 9.06 1.96
C ASP A 211 24.15 10.03 1.51
N LEU A 212 23.06 10.11 2.28
CA LEU A 212 21.92 10.97 2.00
C LEU A 212 22.30 12.46 2.03
N ASN A 213 21.85 13.22 1.04
CA ASN A 213 21.91 14.68 1.08
C ASN A 213 20.88 15.25 2.08
N THR A 214 21.25 15.32 3.35
CA THR A 214 20.39 15.82 4.44
C THR A 214 20.03 17.31 4.33
N SER A 215 20.66 18.05 3.41
CA SER A 215 20.30 19.45 3.14
C SER A 215 19.07 19.59 2.24
N ARG A 216 18.69 18.53 1.52
CA ARG A 216 17.57 18.48 0.57
C ARG A 216 16.52 17.43 0.95
N ILE A 217 16.90 16.40 1.72
CA ILE A 217 16.02 15.30 2.10
C ILE A 217 16.12 15.06 3.59
N THR A 218 14.98 15.05 4.28
CA THR A 218 14.93 14.82 5.72
C THR A 218 13.95 13.68 6.01
N ILE A 219 14.40 12.67 6.75
CA ILE A 219 13.58 11.54 7.21
C ILE A 219 13.68 11.49 8.72
N TYR A 220 12.55 11.60 9.43
CA TYR A 220 12.53 11.69 10.90
C TYR A 220 11.27 11.07 11.52
N SER A 221 11.35 10.72 12.81
CA SER A 221 10.18 10.26 13.58
C SER A 221 9.23 11.44 13.81
N THR A 222 8.00 11.36 13.30
CA THR A 222 7.00 12.45 13.36
C THR A 222 6.78 12.95 14.78
N ALA A 223 6.71 12.04 15.75
CA ALA A 223 6.49 12.39 17.17
C ALA A 223 7.67 13.13 17.81
N GLN A 224 8.89 12.95 17.29
CA GLN A 224 10.11 13.57 17.81
C GLN A 224 10.52 14.82 17.01
N GLY A 225 9.95 15.00 15.81
CA GLY A 225 10.23 16.12 14.92
C GLY A 225 11.59 16.04 14.23
N GLU A 226 11.91 17.05 13.43
CA GLU A 226 13.14 17.12 12.61
C GLU A 226 14.44 16.95 13.41
N GLY A 227 14.44 17.22 14.72
CA GLY A 227 15.60 16.98 15.58
C GLY A 227 15.98 15.50 15.75
N SER A 228 15.13 14.59 15.28
CA SER A 228 15.36 13.14 15.21
C SER A 228 15.70 12.64 13.80
N ALA A 229 15.99 13.56 12.87
CA ALA A 229 16.34 13.18 11.50
C ALA A 229 17.59 12.31 11.45
N PHE A 230 17.59 11.35 10.53
CA PHE A 230 18.76 10.51 10.26
C PHE A 230 19.92 11.35 9.73
N ASP A 231 21.14 10.99 10.15
CA ASP A 231 22.37 11.54 9.61
C ASP A 231 22.64 11.00 8.19
N ALA A 232 23.44 11.75 7.40
CA ALA A 232 23.75 11.41 6.01
C ALA A 232 24.28 9.96 5.84
N THR A 233 25.14 9.51 6.76
CA THR A 233 25.75 8.18 6.71
C THR A 233 24.84 7.04 7.19
N GLU A 234 23.68 7.36 7.77
CA GLU A 234 22.74 6.35 8.27
C GLU A 234 21.80 5.83 7.17
N VAL A 235 21.58 6.63 6.12
CA VAL A 235 20.66 6.31 5.04
C VAL A 235 21.44 6.11 3.75
N GLY A 236 21.46 4.87 3.26
CA GLY A 236 22.03 4.56 1.95
C GLY A 236 21.13 5.05 0.82
N VAL A 237 21.73 5.58 -0.24
CA VAL A 237 21.01 6.02 -1.44
C VAL A 237 21.45 5.19 -2.64
N SER A 238 20.47 4.67 -3.37
CA SER A 238 20.65 4.05 -4.68
C SER A 238 19.59 4.56 -5.66
N PHE A 239 19.77 4.32 -6.96
CA PHE A 239 18.90 4.88 -7.98
C PHE A 239 18.85 4.00 -9.23
N THR A 240 17.81 4.19 -10.05
CA THR A 240 17.65 3.51 -11.34
C THR A 240 18.50 4.17 -12.42
N ASP A 241 18.89 3.40 -13.45
CA ASP A 241 19.75 3.87 -14.55
C ASP A 241 19.19 5.10 -15.31
N ASP A 242 17.87 5.30 -15.28
CA ASP A 242 17.19 6.44 -15.91
C ASP A 242 17.18 7.71 -15.05
N LEU A 243 17.74 7.64 -13.83
CA LEU A 243 17.82 8.71 -12.83
C LEU A 243 16.46 9.26 -12.41
N LYS A 244 15.39 8.47 -12.54
CA LYS A 244 14.04 8.89 -12.14
C LYS A 244 13.64 8.40 -10.76
N THR A 245 14.15 7.24 -10.35
CA THR A 245 13.76 6.62 -9.09
C THR A 245 14.93 6.57 -8.13
N PHE A 246 14.72 7.07 -6.92
CA PHE A 246 15.70 7.07 -5.83
C PHE A 246 15.19 6.20 -4.69
N VAL A 247 16.08 5.37 -4.16
CA VAL A 247 15.84 4.44 -3.06
C VAL A 247 16.67 4.88 -1.86
N PHE A 248 15.99 5.18 -0.77
CA PHE A 248 16.57 5.47 0.53
C PHE A 248 16.46 4.24 1.43
N ASP A 249 17.60 3.76 1.92
CA ASP A 249 17.75 2.58 2.76
C ASP A 249 18.14 3.02 4.19
N PRO A 250 17.16 3.42 5.01
CA PRO A 250 17.41 3.84 6.39
C PRO A 250 17.71 2.63 7.29
N PRO A 251 18.20 2.87 8.52
CA PRO A 251 18.23 1.82 9.54
C PRO A 251 16.82 1.33 9.85
N LEU A 252 16.73 0.20 10.55
CA LEU A 252 15.46 -0.38 10.98
C LEU A 252 14.57 0.66 11.68
N LEU A 253 13.42 0.96 11.05
CA LEU A 253 12.50 2.01 11.45
C LEU A 253 11.70 1.61 12.71
N GLY A 254 11.26 2.61 13.45
CA GLY A 254 10.30 2.47 14.56
C GLY A 254 10.78 1.55 15.69
N SER A 255 9.80 1.00 16.42
CA SER A 255 10.02 0.15 17.60
C SER A 255 9.41 -1.23 17.41
N ALA A 256 10.02 -2.25 18.03
CA ALA A 256 9.46 -3.60 18.06
C ALA A 256 8.26 -3.76 19.02
N THR A 257 7.81 -2.68 19.68
CA THR A 257 6.74 -2.75 20.69
C THR A 257 5.61 -1.76 20.47
N GLU A 258 5.82 -0.71 19.70
CA GLU A 258 4.84 0.36 19.48
C GLU A 258 4.95 0.88 18.05
N ASN A 259 3.80 1.19 17.44
CA ASN A 259 3.74 1.82 16.13
C ASN A 259 4.39 3.21 16.19
N THR A 260 5.14 3.57 15.15
CA THR A 260 5.89 4.82 15.08
C THR A 260 5.64 5.50 13.74
N SER A 261 5.14 6.73 13.76
CA SER A 261 5.00 7.52 12.53
C SER A 261 6.32 8.16 12.12
N TYR A 262 6.60 8.14 10.82
CA TYR A 262 7.72 8.82 10.19
C TYR A 262 7.23 9.85 9.17
N THR A 263 8.01 10.92 9.03
CA THR A 263 7.78 11.98 8.05
C THR A 263 8.99 12.08 7.14
N VAL A 264 8.74 12.21 5.84
CA VAL A 264 9.75 12.43 4.81
C VAL A 264 9.49 13.79 4.16
N VAL A 265 10.55 14.59 4.06
CA VAL A 265 10.53 15.93 3.46
C VAL A 265 11.51 15.96 2.31
N LEU A 266 11.01 16.39 1.15
CA LEU A 266 11.77 16.74 -0.04
C LEU A 266 11.74 18.24 -0.21
N ASP A 267 12.91 18.87 -0.18
CA ASP A 267 13.05 20.32 -0.29
C ASP A 267 12.85 20.80 -1.74
N ASP A 268 12.35 22.03 -1.94
CA ASP A 268 12.10 22.60 -3.28
C ASP A 268 13.38 22.91 -4.09
N ARG A 269 14.55 22.81 -3.45
CA ARG A 269 15.87 22.88 -4.10
C ARG A 269 16.29 21.58 -4.81
N ILE A 270 15.45 20.55 -4.82
CA ILE A 270 15.68 19.36 -5.65
C ILE A 270 15.50 19.73 -7.13
N GLU A 271 16.50 19.38 -7.93
CA GLU A 271 16.61 19.79 -9.34
C GLU A 271 16.59 18.59 -10.28
N SER A 272 16.03 18.79 -11.47
CA SER A 272 16.15 17.85 -12.58
C SER A 272 17.59 17.76 -13.07
N ALA A 273 17.91 16.77 -13.88
CA ALA A 273 19.24 16.63 -14.51
C ALA A 273 19.59 17.84 -15.41
N ASP A 274 18.59 18.62 -15.83
CA ASP A 274 18.75 19.87 -16.59
C ASP A 274 18.87 21.12 -15.69
N GLY A 275 18.80 20.97 -14.36
CA GLY A 275 18.94 22.05 -13.38
C GLY A 275 17.66 22.84 -13.12
N GLU A 276 16.49 22.30 -13.46
CA GLU A 276 15.19 22.95 -13.22
C GLU A 276 14.57 22.45 -11.92
N SER A 277 13.85 23.32 -11.19
CA SER A 277 13.13 22.92 -9.98
C SER A 277 11.89 22.08 -10.35
N VAL A 278 11.73 20.94 -9.67
CA VAL A 278 10.73 19.91 -10.01
C VAL A 278 9.54 19.90 -9.03
N LEU A 279 9.73 20.43 -7.82
CA LEU A 279 8.72 20.46 -6.77
C LEU A 279 8.05 21.83 -6.68
N ASN A 280 6.81 21.84 -6.17
CA ASN A 280 6.09 23.09 -5.91
C ASN A 280 6.77 23.92 -4.81
N ASN A 281 6.43 25.20 -4.74
CA ASN A 281 7.02 26.16 -3.78
C ASN A 281 6.84 25.67 -2.34
N GLY A 282 7.95 25.35 -1.66
CA GLY A 282 7.97 24.76 -0.32
C GLY A 282 8.26 23.26 -0.25
N GLY A 283 8.35 22.55 -1.38
CA GLY A 283 8.80 21.16 -1.46
C GLY A 283 7.66 20.13 -1.49
N TYR A 284 7.92 18.97 -0.91
CA TYR A 284 6.95 17.89 -0.74
C TYR A 284 7.15 17.21 0.61
N GLU A 285 6.05 16.95 1.32
CA GLU A 285 6.07 16.28 2.62
C GLU A 285 4.98 15.21 2.68
N TRP A 286 5.32 14.02 3.18
CA TRP A 286 4.34 13.00 3.53
C TRP A 286 4.74 12.24 4.79
N SER A 287 3.78 11.56 5.40
CA SER A 287 4.01 10.71 6.57
C SER A 287 3.40 9.33 6.36
N PHE A 288 3.90 8.36 7.12
CA PHE A 288 3.38 6.98 7.19
C PHE A 288 3.64 6.41 8.60
N GLU A 289 2.88 5.38 8.99
CA GLU A 289 3.03 4.69 10.27
C GLU A 289 3.70 3.33 10.08
N VAL A 290 4.83 3.17 10.76
CA VAL A 290 5.58 1.92 10.84
C VAL A 290 5.01 1.07 11.98
N GLY A 291 4.68 -0.18 11.69
CA GLY A 291 4.24 -1.18 12.65
C GLY A 291 5.38 -1.72 13.51
N THR A 292 5.11 -2.82 14.20
CA THR A 292 6.10 -3.45 15.12
C THR A 292 6.88 -4.60 14.50
N GLU A 293 6.42 -5.08 13.34
CA GLU A 293 6.94 -6.26 12.68
C GLU A 293 7.95 -5.90 11.58
N ILE A 294 8.78 -6.89 11.24
CA ILE A 294 9.62 -6.85 10.04
C ILE A 294 8.97 -7.69 8.96
N ASP A 295 9.19 -7.31 7.72
CA ASP A 295 8.74 -8.07 6.58
C ASP A 295 9.80 -9.09 6.17
N LEU A 296 9.37 -10.35 6.15
CA LEU A 296 10.13 -11.52 5.74
C LEU A 296 9.33 -12.32 4.70
N THR A 297 8.34 -11.70 4.06
CA THR A 297 7.49 -12.34 3.05
C THR A 297 8.15 -12.13 1.70
N PRO A 298 8.54 -13.19 0.98
CA PRO A 298 9.04 -13.06 -0.38
C PRO A 298 7.95 -12.53 -1.31
N PRO A 299 8.29 -11.67 -2.29
CA PRO A 299 7.34 -11.31 -3.33
C PRO A 299 7.12 -12.53 -4.24
N THR A 300 5.91 -12.68 -4.77
CA THR A 300 5.54 -13.69 -5.77
C THR A 300 5.03 -13.01 -7.04
N VAL A 301 4.95 -13.73 -8.16
CA VAL A 301 4.36 -13.21 -9.40
C VAL A 301 2.85 -13.41 -9.37
N SER A 302 2.08 -12.33 -9.22
CA SER A 302 0.62 -12.39 -9.13
C SER A 302 -0.07 -12.52 -10.49
N SER A 303 0.49 -11.91 -11.54
CA SER A 303 -0.03 -12.04 -12.91
C SER A 303 1.00 -11.68 -13.97
N VAL A 304 0.79 -12.21 -15.18
CA VAL A 304 1.64 -11.94 -16.35
C VAL A 304 0.82 -11.59 -17.58
N VAL A 305 1.35 -10.65 -18.36
CA VAL A 305 0.90 -10.34 -19.72
C VAL A 305 2.08 -10.57 -20.66
N PRO A 306 1.92 -11.25 -21.80
CA PRO A 306 0.76 -12.03 -22.18
C PRO A 306 0.60 -13.27 -21.29
N ALA A 307 -0.63 -13.76 -21.17
CA ALA A 307 -0.90 -14.96 -20.40
C ALA A 307 -0.16 -16.18 -20.98
N ALA A 308 0.32 -17.05 -20.09
CA ALA A 308 1.11 -18.22 -20.45
C ALA A 308 0.37 -19.14 -21.45
N SER A 309 1.14 -19.76 -22.34
CA SER A 309 0.67 -20.66 -23.41
C SER A 309 -0.32 -20.05 -24.41
N GLY A 310 -0.61 -18.75 -24.35
CA GLY A 310 -1.46 -18.05 -25.31
C GLY A 310 -0.77 -17.82 -26.68
N THR A 311 -1.52 -17.25 -27.62
CA THR A 311 -1.01 -16.82 -28.93
C THR A 311 -1.44 -15.38 -29.20
N TYR A 312 -0.49 -14.49 -29.42
CA TYR A 312 -0.71 -13.05 -29.47
C TYR A 312 -0.06 -12.40 -30.70
N ALA A 313 -0.58 -11.25 -31.11
CA ALA A 313 0.12 -10.42 -32.08
C ALA A 313 1.46 -9.94 -31.52
N ARG A 314 2.46 -9.77 -32.38
CA ARG A 314 3.84 -9.55 -31.93
C ARG A 314 4.11 -8.15 -31.37
N ASN A 315 3.17 -7.22 -31.47
CA ASN A 315 3.24 -5.92 -30.81
C ASN A 315 2.68 -5.90 -29.39
N ILE A 316 2.33 -7.05 -28.83
CA ILE A 316 2.02 -7.15 -27.41
C ILE A 316 3.27 -6.86 -26.57
N ILE A 317 3.11 -6.13 -25.47
CA ILE A 317 4.14 -5.97 -24.44
C ILE A 317 4.26 -7.20 -23.56
N VAL A 318 5.30 -7.22 -22.73
CA VAL A 318 5.39 -8.15 -21.60
C VAL A 318 5.20 -7.35 -20.31
N GLU A 319 4.30 -7.78 -19.44
CA GLU A 319 4.17 -7.25 -18.07
C GLU A 319 4.23 -8.36 -17.03
N VAL A 320 4.83 -8.04 -15.88
CA VAL A 320 4.86 -8.87 -14.69
C VAL A 320 4.34 -8.04 -13.54
N THR A 321 3.29 -8.51 -12.87
CA THR A 321 2.81 -7.91 -11.62
C THR A 321 3.16 -8.82 -10.46
N PHE A 322 3.68 -8.23 -9.39
CA PHE A 322 4.06 -8.93 -8.17
C PHE A 322 2.95 -8.87 -7.10
N SER A 323 3.02 -9.73 -6.08
CA SER A 323 2.12 -9.70 -4.92
C SER A 323 2.28 -8.43 -4.07
N GLU A 324 3.45 -7.80 -4.15
CA GLU A 324 3.80 -6.59 -3.42
C GLU A 324 4.80 -5.75 -4.20
N ALA A 325 5.16 -4.60 -3.64
CA ALA A 325 6.10 -3.70 -4.30
C ALA A 325 7.51 -4.30 -4.31
N VAL A 326 8.23 -4.13 -5.42
CA VAL A 326 9.60 -4.61 -5.57
C VAL A 326 10.59 -3.46 -5.67
N ASP A 327 11.85 -3.71 -5.35
CA ASP A 327 12.91 -2.70 -5.42
C ASP A 327 13.16 -2.30 -6.90
N PRO A 328 12.96 -1.02 -7.28
CA PRO A 328 13.14 -0.51 -8.63
C PRO A 328 14.54 -0.80 -9.19
N THR A 329 15.57 -0.74 -8.33
CA THR A 329 16.96 -0.98 -8.74
C THR A 329 17.22 -2.44 -9.09
N SER A 330 16.36 -3.35 -8.60
CA SER A 330 16.42 -4.78 -8.90
C SER A 330 15.57 -5.19 -10.13
N ALA A 331 14.53 -4.41 -10.46
CA ALA A 331 13.47 -4.85 -11.37
C ALA A 331 13.32 -4.00 -12.64
N SER A 332 14.00 -2.85 -12.72
CA SER A 332 13.96 -1.95 -13.88
C SER A 332 15.35 -1.72 -14.48
N GLY A 333 15.41 -1.36 -15.76
CA GLY A 333 16.66 -1.08 -16.45
C GLY A 333 16.59 -1.28 -17.96
N ILE A 334 17.72 -1.08 -18.64
CA ILE A 334 17.82 -1.17 -20.10
C ILE A 334 18.66 -2.38 -20.51
N ARG A 335 18.15 -3.13 -21.49
CA ARG A 335 18.86 -4.23 -22.14
C ARG A 335 19.31 -3.85 -23.54
N GLU A 336 20.62 -3.87 -23.75
CA GLU A 336 21.28 -3.65 -25.04
C GLU A 336 21.69 -4.99 -25.68
N GLY A 337 20.71 -5.86 -25.92
CA GLY A 337 20.92 -7.21 -26.46
C GLY A 337 21.59 -8.14 -25.44
N ALA A 338 22.88 -8.46 -25.63
CA ALA A 338 23.59 -9.40 -24.74
C ALA A 338 24.08 -8.76 -23.42
N SER A 339 24.08 -7.44 -23.30
CA SER A 339 24.53 -6.68 -22.14
C SER A 339 23.42 -5.81 -21.53
N GLY A 340 23.70 -5.21 -20.37
CA GLY A 340 22.74 -4.38 -19.64
C GLY A 340 21.96 -5.19 -18.60
N PHE A 341 20.80 -4.67 -18.21
CA PHE A 341 19.92 -5.23 -17.18
C PHE A 341 19.60 -6.71 -17.41
N SER A 342 19.69 -7.55 -16.37
CA SER A 342 19.55 -9.01 -16.50
C SER A 342 18.60 -9.70 -15.54
N ASN A 343 18.02 -8.99 -14.57
CA ASN A 343 17.21 -9.61 -13.54
C ASN A 343 15.84 -10.06 -14.10
N ILE A 344 15.38 -9.42 -15.17
CA ILE A 344 14.23 -9.88 -15.97
C ILE A 344 14.65 -9.93 -17.43
N GLN A 345 14.32 -11.03 -18.11
CA GLN A 345 14.77 -11.27 -19.48
C GLN A 345 13.68 -11.90 -20.35
N THR A 346 13.42 -11.27 -21.49
CA THR A 346 12.58 -11.82 -22.55
C THR A 346 13.46 -12.46 -23.63
N PHE A 347 13.13 -13.69 -24.06
CA PHE A 347 13.88 -14.48 -25.02
C PHE A 347 13.03 -14.89 -26.22
N GLY A 348 13.63 -14.84 -27.42
CA GLY A 348 13.10 -15.53 -28.60
C GLY A 348 13.59 -16.98 -28.71
N ILE A 349 13.45 -17.58 -29.90
CA ILE A 349 13.86 -18.97 -30.16
C ILE A 349 15.39 -19.19 -30.20
N ASP A 350 16.16 -18.12 -30.40
CA ASP A 350 17.62 -18.14 -30.40
C ASP A 350 18.23 -18.11 -29.00
N SER A 351 17.39 -17.99 -27.97
CA SER A 351 17.79 -17.83 -26.57
C SER A 351 18.72 -16.63 -26.33
N ILE A 352 18.69 -15.65 -27.24
CA ILE A 352 19.33 -14.37 -27.05
C ILE A 352 18.28 -13.44 -26.40
N PRO A 353 18.61 -12.76 -25.30
CA PRO A 353 17.71 -11.77 -24.72
C PRO A 353 17.35 -10.68 -25.72
N VAL A 354 16.07 -10.35 -25.80
CA VAL A 354 15.53 -9.27 -26.62
C VAL A 354 15.96 -7.93 -26.00
N ALA A 355 16.48 -7.04 -26.82
CA ALA A 355 16.83 -5.68 -26.39
C ALA A 355 15.57 -4.85 -26.14
N GLY A 356 15.57 -4.01 -25.11
CA GLY A 356 14.41 -3.23 -24.70
C GLY A 356 14.57 -2.58 -23.33
N SER A 357 13.55 -1.85 -22.89
CA SER A 357 13.46 -1.24 -21.55
C SER A 357 12.53 -2.03 -20.65
N TYR A 358 12.86 -2.10 -19.36
CA TYR A 358 12.03 -2.60 -18.28
C TYR A 358 11.66 -1.42 -17.38
N GLU A 359 10.38 -1.06 -17.36
CA GLU A 359 9.85 0.11 -16.66
C GLU A 359 8.95 -0.33 -15.50
N ILE A 360 9.22 0.19 -14.30
CA ILE A 360 8.40 -0.08 -13.12
C ILE A 360 7.26 0.94 -12.97
N SER A 361 6.08 0.46 -12.58
CA SER A 361 4.88 1.26 -12.40
C SER A 361 3.91 0.62 -11.40
N ASN A 362 2.72 1.20 -11.24
CA ASN A 362 1.63 0.66 -10.41
C ASN A 362 2.04 0.43 -8.94
N GLY A 363 2.49 1.50 -8.27
CA GLY A 363 2.95 1.39 -6.89
C GLY A 363 4.13 0.44 -6.71
N TYR A 364 5.03 0.40 -7.70
CA TYR A 364 6.21 -0.46 -7.74
C TYR A 364 5.92 -1.97 -7.83
N ARG A 365 4.73 -2.35 -8.29
CA ARG A 365 4.31 -3.76 -8.40
C ARG A 365 4.37 -4.32 -9.80
N THR A 366 4.37 -3.48 -10.84
CA THR A 366 4.26 -3.94 -12.23
C THR A 366 5.45 -3.49 -13.06
N ILE A 367 6.14 -4.45 -13.68
CA ILE A 367 7.23 -4.22 -14.64
C ILE A 367 6.71 -4.39 -16.04
N THR A 368 6.91 -3.38 -16.89
CA THR A 368 6.59 -3.40 -18.32
C THR A 368 7.86 -3.51 -19.13
N PHE A 369 7.94 -4.53 -20.01
CA PHE A 369 9.00 -4.66 -20.99
C PHE A 369 8.54 -4.22 -22.38
N ILE A 370 9.29 -3.28 -22.96
CA ILE A 370 9.10 -2.76 -24.31
C ILE A 370 10.36 -3.06 -25.13
N SER A 371 10.19 -3.83 -26.21
CA SER A 371 11.28 -4.15 -27.15
C SER A 371 11.81 -2.89 -27.84
N ASN A 372 13.06 -2.94 -28.33
CA ASN A 372 13.62 -1.89 -29.19
C ASN A 372 13.37 -2.16 -30.70
N ASP A 373 12.77 -3.30 -31.07
CA ASP A 373 12.56 -3.70 -32.45
C ASP A 373 11.32 -3.02 -33.07
N ALA A 374 11.53 -1.89 -33.74
CA ALA A 374 10.46 -1.19 -34.47
C ALA A 374 9.85 -2.07 -35.58
N CYS A 375 8.51 -2.15 -35.61
CA CYS A 375 7.79 -3.06 -36.51
C CYS A 375 6.52 -2.50 -37.14
N GLY A 376 6.06 -1.32 -36.71
CA GLY A 376 4.82 -0.75 -37.20
C GLY A 376 4.55 0.65 -36.67
N THR A 377 3.31 1.09 -36.87
CA THR A 377 2.83 2.39 -36.45
C THR A 377 1.45 2.24 -35.81
N ASN A 378 1.24 2.83 -34.64
CA ASN A 378 -0.02 2.72 -33.90
C ASN A 378 -1.11 3.67 -34.41
N SER A 379 -2.27 3.63 -33.75
CA SER A 379 -3.43 4.49 -34.04
C SER A 379 -3.12 6.00 -33.99
N CYS A 380 -2.08 6.44 -33.29
CA CYS A 380 -1.63 7.84 -33.23
C CYS A 380 -0.60 8.24 -34.29
N GLY A 381 -0.07 7.29 -35.07
CA GLY A 381 1.08 7.58 -35.94
C GLY A 381 2.44 7.43 -35.26
N GLU A 382 2.51 6.86 -34.05
CA GLU A 382 3.76 6.61 -33.33
C GLU A 382 4.32 5.23 -33.65
N THR A 383 5.63 5.06 -33.52
CA THR A 383 6.29 3.75 -33.75
C THR A 383 5.81 2.72 -32.73
N ILE A 384 5.49 1.52 -33.22
CA ILE A 384 5.26 0.33 -32.40
C ILE A 384 6.53 -0.52 -32.40
N TYR A 385 6.86 -1.07 -31.25
CA TYR A 385 7.93 -2.03 -31.08
C TYR A 385 7.39 -3.44 -30.87
N CYS A 386 8.03 -4.43 -31.47
CA CYS A 386 7.53 -5.80 -31.45
C CYS A 386 8.49 -6.76 -30.78
N LEU A 387 7.91 -7.77 -30.16
CA LEU A 387 8.58 -9.01 -29.87
C LEU A 387 8.94 -9.77 -31.17
N PRO A 388 9.86 -10.75 -31.08
CA PRO A 388 10.14 -11.66 -32.18
C PRO A 388 8.85 -12.36 -32.63
N GLY A 389 8.56 -12.36 -33.94
CA GLY A 389 7.29 -12.85 -34.50
C GLY A 389 7.31 -14.34 -34.89
N ALA A 390 6.12 -14.95 -34.97
CA ALA A 390 5.88 -16.33 -35.40
C ALA A 390 6.73 -17.39 -34.67
N GLN A 391 6.92 -17.22 -33.37
CA GLN A 391 7.73 -18.11 -32.54
C GLN A 391 7.28 -18.13 -31.09
N VAL A 392 7.87 -19.03 -30.30
CA VAL A 392 7.73 -19.01 -28.85
C VAL A 392 8.62 -17.90 -28.28
N VAL A 393 8.03 -17.09 -27.41
CA VAL A 393 8.73 -16.13 -26.57
C VAL A 393 8.66 -16.64 -25.13
N SER A 394 9.79 -16.61 -24.43
CA SER A 394 9.88 -17.01 -23.02
C SER A 394 10.37 -15.84 -22.19
N VAL A 395 9.91 -15.74 -20.95
CA VAL A 395 10.33 -14.69 -20.03
C VAL A 395 10.83 -15.36 -18.75
N LEU A 396 11.94 -14.83 -18.23
CA LEU A 396 12.56 -15.20 -16.96
C LEU A 396 12.51 -13.98 -16.04
N VAL A 397 11.99 -14.18 -14.83
CA VAL A 397 12.17 -13.27 -13.70
C VAL A 397 13.11 -14.00 -12.74
N GLN A 398 14.34 -13.52 -12.65
CA GLN A 398 15.36 -14.13 -11.83
C GLN A 398 15.17 -13.71 -10.37
N ALA A 399 15.20 -14.66 -9.44
CA ALA A 399 15.23 -14.36 -8.02
C ALA A 399 16.62 -13.89 -7.60
N ALA A 400 16.69 -12.90 -6.70
CA ALA A 400 17.96 -12.47 -6.13
C ALA A 400 18.61 -13.62 -5.32
N THR A 401 19.93 -13.71 -5.34
CA THR A 401 20.64 -14.68 -4.52
C THR A 401 20.41 -14.37 -3.04
N THR A 402 19.83 -15.32 -2.30
CA THR A 402 19.61 -15.17 -0.87
C THR A 402 20.93 -15.12 -0.11
N GLY A 403 21.00 -14.22 0.86
CA GLY A 403 22.16 -14.02 1.73
C GLY A 403 22.24 -15.04 2.87
N SER A 404 22.96 -14.67 3.93
CA SER A 404 23.14 -15.57 5.08
C SER A 404 21.89 -15.76 5.95
N GLU A 405 20.91 -14.87 5.84
CA GLU A 405 19.64 -14.90 6.59
C GLU A 405 18.45 -14.84 5.60
N PRO A 406 18.12 -15.96 4.91
CA PRO A 406 16.96 -16.01 4.03
C PRO A 406 15.67 -15.63 4.78
N PRO A 407 14.72 -14.94 4.13
CA PRO A 407 14.63 -14.74 2.68
C PRO A 407 15.39 -13.52 2.13
N GLN A 408 16.13 -12.79 2.97
CA GLN A 408 16.84 -11.59 2.54
C GLN A 408 17.96 -11.90 1.54
N ALA A 409 18.10 -11.05 0.53
CA ALA A 409 19.17 -11.05 -0.45
C ALA A 409 20.24 -10.00 -0.10
N ASP A 410 21.46 -10.23 -0.56
CA ASP A 410 22.56 -9.28 -0.40
C ASP A 410 22.48 -8.20 -1.49
N PHE A 411 22.63 -6.93 -1.11
CA PHE A 411 22.73 -5.81 -2.05
C PHE A 411 24.18 -5.63 -2.55
N PRO A 412 24.43 -5.27 -3.82
CA PRO A 412 23.47 -5.06 -4.90
C PRO A 412 22.86 -6.38 -5.41
N TYR A 413 21.58 -6.33 -5.75
CA TYR A 413 20.83 -7.53 -6.14
C TYR A 413 21.18 -8.01 -7.55
N ASP A 414 21.35 -9.33 -7.69
CA ASP A 414 21.56 -10.04 -8.95
C ASP A 414 20.26 -10.68 -9.50
N GLY A 415 19.12 -10.32 -8.92
CA GLY A 415 17.77 -10.73 -9.29
C GLY A 415 16.74 -9.81 -8.63
N VAL A 416 15.45 -10.13 -8.76
CA VAL A 416 14.35 -9.36 -8.18
C VAL A 416 14.26 -9.59 -6.67
N ALA A 417 14.14 -8.50 -5.93
CA ALA A 417 13.88 -8.49 -4.49
C ALA A 417 12.81 -7.44 -4.14
N ASP A 418 12.12 -7.63 -3.03
CA ASP A 418 11.15 -6.67 -2.51
C ASP A 418 11.80 -5.46 -1.82
N LEU A 419 10.95 -4.59 -1.27
CA LEU A 419 11.29 -3.40 -0.49
C LEU A 419 12.06 -3.68 0.80
N ALA A 420 11.84 -4.85 1.39
CA ALA A 420 12.44 -5.34 2.63
C ALA A 420 13.72 -6.17 2.36
N GLY A 421 14.05 -6.33 1.08
CA GLY A 421 15.18 -7.07 0.56
C GLY A 421 14.97 -8.58 0.48
N ASN A 422 13.75 -9.09 0.57
CA ASN A 422 13.49 -10.51 0.38
C ASN A 422 13.53 -10.87 -1.10
N SER A 423 14.24 -11.95 -1.44
CA SER A 423 14.31 -12.45 -2.80
C SER A 423 12.97 -13.02 -3.26
N LEU A 424 12.69 -12.96 -4.56
CA LEU A 424 11.50 -13.55 -5.19
C LEU A 424 11.29 -15.03 -4.83
N ASP A 425 10.04 -15.37 -4.52
CA ASP A 425 9.53 -16.74 -4.54
C ASP A 425 8.76 -16.97 -5.85
N GLY A 426 9.48 -17.42 -6.89
CA GLY A 426 8.92 -17.58 -8.22
C GLY A 426 8.05 -18.83 -8.41
N ASN A 427 8.06 -19.77 -7.45
CA ASN A 427 7.29 -21.01 -7.52
C ASN A 427 6.10 -21.06 -6.53
N GLU A 428 5.96 -20.03 -5.69
CA GLU A 428 4.90 -19.81 -4.70
C GLU A 428 4.84 -20.90 -3.61
N ASP A 429 5.98 -21.47 -3.21
CA ASP A 429 6.04 -22.46 -2.13
C ASP A 429 6.29 -21.86 -0.73
N GLY A 430 6.41 -20.53 -0.66
CA GLY A 430 6.69 -19.75 0.53
C GLY A 430 8.19 -19.61 0.84
N VAL A 431 9.08 -20.00 -0.08
CA VAL A 431 10.53 -19.93 0.07
C VAL A 431 11.14 -19.06 -1.03
N ALA A 432 11.91 -18.04 -0.61
CA ALA A 432 12.63 -17.17 -1.53
C ALA A 432 13.79 -17.87 -2.25
N GLY A 433 14.12 -17.37 -3.45
CA GLY A 433 15.30 -17.75 -4.23
C GLY A 433 15.02 -18.59 -5.46
N ASP A 434 13.74 -18.79 -5.82
CA ASP A 434 13.33 -19.53 -7.01
C ASP A 434 12.90 -18.59 -8.13
N ASP A 435 13.39 -18.83 -9.34
CA ASP A 435 13.05 -18.05 -10.53
C ASP A 435 11.61 -18.32 -10.99
N HIS A 436 10.97 -17.30 -11.57
CA HIS A 436 9.70 -17.46 -12.28
C HIS A 436 9.92 -17.49 -13.80
N THR A 437 9.31 -18.45 -14.49
CA THR A 437 9.38 -18.53 -15.95
C THR A 437 8.04 -18.86 -16.58
N TRP A 438 7.75 -18.22 -17.71
CA TRP A 438 6.63 -18.59 -18.56
C TRP A 438 6.94 -18.37 -20.04
N SER A 439 6.08 -18.90 -20.90
CA SER A 439 6.20 -18.72 -22.35
C SER A 439 4.84 -18.58 -23.01
N PHE A 440 4.84 -17.94 -24.18
CA PHE A 440 3.67 -17.74 -25.04
C PHE A 440 4.12 -17.73 -26.50
N ASN A 441 3.16 -17.79 -27.43
CA ASN A 441 3.44 -17.72 -28.86
C ASN A 441 3.12 -16.33 -29.41
N THR A 442 3.94 -15.85 -30.33
CA THR A 442 3.66 -14.66 -31.13
C THR A 442 3.27 -15.05 -32.57
N THR A 443 2.42 -14.26 -33.22
CA THR A 443 2.17 -14.35 -34.67
C THR A 443 3.04 -13.34 -35.43
N ASN A 444 2.84 -13.20 -36.74
CA ASN A 444 3.42 -12.11 -37.52
C ASN A 444 2.47 -10.89 -37.64
N ASP A 445 1.28 -10.99 -37.05
CA ASP A 445 0.26 -9.95 -37.13
C ASP A 445 0.54 -8.84 -36.12
N ILE A 446 -0.08 -7.68 -36.36
CA ILE A 446 -0.06 -6.52 -35.48
C ILE A 446 -1.52 -6.13 -35.20
N VAL A 447 -1.85 -5.88 -33.93
CA VAL A 447 -3.15 -5.38 -33.50
C VAL A 447 -3.11 -3.86 -33.41
N LEU A 448 -4.05 -3.17 -34.06
CA LEU A 448 -4.12 -1.70 -34.14
C LEU A 448 -5.42 -1.12 -33.54
N THR A 449 -6.12 -1.90 -32.72
CA THR A 449 -7.36 -1.47 -32.09
C THR A 449 -7.05 -0.57 -30.89
N ALA A 450 -7.62 0.63 -30.88
CA ALA A 450 -7.54 1.54 -29.75
C ALA A 450 -8.37 1.02 -28.56
N PRO A 451 -7.95 1.27 -27.31
CA PRO A 451 -8.75 0.97 -26.13
C PRO A 451 -9.94 1.93 -25.98
N VAL A 452 -10.93 1.49 -25.20
CA VAL A 452 -12.14 2.26 -24.89
C VAL A 452 -12.33 2.28 -23.37
N ILE A 453 -12.73 3.42 -22.81
CA ILE A 453 -13.19 3.46 -21.41
C ILE A 453 -14.60 2.86 -21.38
N SER A 454 -14.78 1.76 -20.65
CA SER A 454 -16.06 1.06 -20.54
C SER A 454 -16.95 1.63 -19.43
N SER A 455 -16.35 2.13 -18.35
CA SER A 455 -17.07 2.71 -17.22
C SER A 455 -16.20 3.66 -16.41
N ILE A 456 -16.85 4.58 -15.73
CA ILE A 456 -16.24 5.54 -14.80
C ILE A 456 -17.09 5.60 -13.53
N SER A 457 -16.46 5.88 -12.39
CA SER A 457 -17.11 6.13 -11.12
C SER A 457 -16.28 7.13 -10.33
N PRO A 458 -16.81 8.22 -9.79
CA PRO A 458 -18.17 8.74 -9.99
C PRO A 458 -18.52 8.98 -11.46
N ASN A 459 -19.82 9.02 -11.76
CA ASN A 459 -20.31 9.18 -13.13
C ASN A 459 -20.11 10.63 -13.63
N ILE A 460 -20.14 10.83 -14.96
CA ILE A 460 -20.08 12.16 -15.57
C ILE A 460 -21.18 13.05 -14.98
N SER A 461 -20.76 14.20 -14.45
CA SER A 461 -21.67 15.20 -13.86
C SER A 461 -22.49 14.66 -12.68
N GLU A 462 -22.00 13.65 -11.98
CA GLU A 462 -22.55 13.24 -10.70
C GLU A 462 -22.41 14.37 -9.67
N GLU A 463 -23.47 14.61 -8.91
CA GLU A 463 -23.53 15.61 -7.85
C GLU A 463 -23.45 14.91 -6.48
N ASP A 464 -23.15 15.65 -5.42
CA ASP A 464 -23.06 15.13 -4.04
C ASP A 464 -22.04 13.98 -3.86
N VAL A 465 -20.97 13.98 -4.66
CA VAL A 465 -19.84 13.06 -4.53
C VAL A 465 -19.10 13.34 -3.22
N ALA A 466 -18.78 12.30 -2.45
CA ALA A 466 -18.02 12.46 -1.21
C ALA A 466 -16.62 13.03 -1.49
N LEU A 467 -16.10 13.88 -0.58
CA LEU A 467 -14.88 14.66 -0.80
C LEU A 467 -13.61 13.82 -0.94
N ASP A 468 -13.66 12.58 -0.46
CA ASP A 468 -12.61 11.57 -0.49
C ASP A 468 -12.96 10.39 -1.42
N GLN A 469 -14.04 10.49 -2.19
CA GLN A 469 -14.46 9.44 -3.12
C GLN A 469 -13.45 9.31 -4.25
N GLU A 470 -12.76 8.17 -4.28
CA GLU A 470 -11.81 7.83 -5.33
C GLU A 470 -12.46 7.77 -6.72
N VAL A 471 -11.69 8.12 -7.74
CA VAL A 471 -12.10 8.05 -9.14
C VAL A 471 -11.62 6.73 -9.75
N LEU A 472 -12.55 5.92 -10.21
CA LEU A 472 -12.33 4.67 -10.91
C LEU A 472 -12.60 4.83 -12.41
N ILE A 473 -11.66 4.38 -13.25
CA ILE A 473 -11.80 4.37 -14.72
C ILE A 473 -11.47 2.97 -15.22
N THR A 474 -12.45 2.28 -15.82
CA THR A 474 -12.27 0.92 -16.34
C THR A 474 -12.16 0.94 -17.87
N PHE A 475 -11.16 0.26 -18.41
CA PHE A 475 -11.00 0.05 -19.84
C PHE A 475 -11.59 -1.29 -20.29
N ASP A 476 -11.94 -1.37 -21.57
CA ASP A 476 -12.49 -2.57 -22.23
C ASP A 476 -11.46 -3.69 -22.45
N GLY A 477 -10.21 -3.47 -22.07
CA GLY A 477 -9.12 -4.42 -22.20
C GLY A 477 -7.94 -4.09 -21.29
N LEU A 478 -6.91 -4.95 -21.36
CA LEU A 478 -5.67 -4.73 -20.63
C LEU A 478 -4.87 -3.56 -21.22
N MET A 479 -4.43 -2.69 -20.31
CA MET A 479 -3.68 -1.49 -20.60
C MET A 479 -2.18 -1.69 -20.38
N MET A 480 -1.36 -0.81 -20.96
CA MET A 480 0.07 -0.75 -20.67
C MET A 480 0.26 0.09 -19.41
N THR A 481 0.60 -0.58 -18.33
CA THR A 481 0.61 -0.03 -16.98
C THR A 481 1.64 1.11 -16.83
N SER A 482 2.79 1.03 -17.51
CA SER A 482 3.77 2.13 -17.53
C SER A 482 3.28 3.42 -18.20
N THR A 483 2.16 3.38 -18.92
CA THR A 483 1.48 4.58 -19.47
C THR A 483 0.30 5.07 -18.65
N LEU A 484 -0.13 4.31 -17.63
CA LEU A 484 -1.20 4.69 -16.72
C LEU A 484 -0.63 5.52 -15.57
N THR A 485 -0.13 6.71 -15.90
CA THR A 485 0.60 7.57 -14.98
C THR A 485 0.06 8.99 -14.97
N SER A 486 0.50 9.77 -13.99
CA SER A 486 0.10 11.18 -13.83
C SER A 486 0.67 12.10 -14.92
N SER A 487 1.47 11.55 -15.83
CA SER A 487 1.92 12.23 -17.05
C SER A 487 0.83 12.27 -18.14
N PHE A 488 -0.11 11.31 -18.11
CA PHE A 488 -1.14 11.15 -19.15
C PHE A 488 -2.56 11.15 -18.62
N ILE A 489 -2.73 11.03 -17.31
CA ILE A 489 -4.02 11.10 -16.61
C ILE A 489 -3.88 12.19 -15.55
N SER A 490 -4.78 13.17 -15.54
CA SER A 490 -4.75 14.25 -14.57
C SER A 490 -6.07 14.37 -13.82
N LEU A 491 -5.99 14.76 -12.55
CA LEU A 491 -7.13 15.14 -11.72
C LEU A 491 -7.00 16.63 -11.41
N THR A 492 -7.99 17.42 -11.80
CA THR A 492 -7.98 18.89 -11.63
C THR A 492 -9.20 19.32 -10.84
N PRO A 493 -9.05 19.93 -9.64
CA PRO A 493 -10.15 20.55 -8.92
C PRO A 493 -10.44 21.98 -9.43
N ASP A 494 -11.68 22.42 -9.26
CA ASP A 494 -12.14 23.81 -9.43
C ASP A 494 -12.99 24.22 -8.20
N PRO A 495 -12.56 25.22 -7.41
CA PRO A 495 -11.35 26.03 -7.58
C PRO A 495 -10.06 25.22 -7.39
N ILE A 496 -9.03 25.61 -8.16
CA ILE A 496 -7.70 25.03 -8.06
C ILE A 496 -7.15 25.26 -6.65
N HIS A 497 -6.75 24.17 -6.01
CA HIS A 497 -6.08 24.18 -4.72
C HIS A 497 -5.01 23.08 -4.68
N GLU A 498 -4.14 23.15 -3.69
CA GLU A 498 -3.09 22.16 -3.51
C GLU A 498 -3.68 20.84 -3.02
N MET A 499 -3.49 19.78 -3.80
CA MET A 499 -3.87 18.42 -3.44
C MET A 499 -2.95 17.43 -4.12
N TRP A 500 -2.68 16.31 -3.44
CA TRP A 500 -2.03 15.16 -4.06
C TRP A 500 -3.07 14.30 -4.77
N TYR A 501 -2.64 13.58 -5.80
CA TYR A 501 -3.35 12.40 -6.29
C TYR A 501 -2.35 11.36 -6.79
N ARG A 502 -2.74 10.09 -6.68
CA ARG A 502 -1.94 8.93 -7.04
C ARG A 502 -2.78 8.01 -7.92
N ILE A 503 -2.12 7.32 -8.84
CA ILE A 503 -2.76 6.43 -9.80
C ILE A 503 -2.27 5.01 -9.53
N LEU A 504 -3.20 4.11 -9.24
CA LEU A 504 -3.00 2.67 -9.14
C LEU A 504 -3.83 1.95 -10.20
N VAL A 505 -3.45 0.72 -10.51
CA VAL A 505 -4.06 -0.09 -11.55
C VAL A 505 -4.41 -1.46 -10.99
N ASN A 506 -5.71 -1.74 -10.97
CA ASN A 506 -6.28 -3.02 -10.61
C ASN A 506 -6.51 -3.84 -11.88
N SER A 507 -6.19 -5.14 -11.79
CA SER A 507 -6.42 -6.09 -12.89
C SER A 507 -7.74 -6.79 -12.65
N LEU A 508 -8.70 -6.61 -13.56
CA LEU A 508 -10.04 -7.16 -13.42
C LEU A 508 -10.24 -8.38 -14.33
N ASP A 509 -10.95 -9.38 -13.80
CA ASP A 509 -11.40 -10.53 -14.57
C ASP A 509 -12.61 -10.18 -15.47
N ALA A 510 -13.08 -11.15 -16.25
CA ALA A 510 -14.20 -10.95 -17.18
C ALA A 510 -15.54 -10.61 -16.50
N THR A 511 -15.63 -10.78 -15.17
CA THR A 511 -16.81 -10.44 -14.36
C THR A 511 -16.69 -9.05 -13.72
N GLY A 512 -15.52 -8.41 -13.81
CA GLY A 512 -15.20 -7.14 -13.16
C GLY A 512 -14.70 -7.31 -11.72
N ALA A 513 -14.37 -8.54 -11.30
CA ALA A 513 -13.77 -8.79 -9.99
C ALA A 513 -12.24 -8.61 -10.06
N ASP A 514 -11.63 -8.13 -8.98
CA ASP A 514 -10.19 -8.04 -8.90
C ASP A 514 -9.56 -9.44 -8.97
N VAL A 515 -8.56 -9.59 -9.83
CA VAL A 515 -7.81 -10.83 -10.01
C VAL A 515 -6.98 -11.16 -8.78
N ALA A 516 -6.48 -10.16 -8.05
CA ALA A 516 -5.73 -10.36 -6.81
C ALA A 516 -6.56 -11.11 -5.75
N ASP A 517 -7.88 -10.84 -5.70
CA ASP A 517 -8.79 -11.48 -4.74
C ASP A 517 -9.37 -12.81 -5.25
N SER A 518 -9.57 -12.92 -6.57
CA SER A 518 -10.34 -14.01 -7.18
C SER A 518 -9.49 -15.13 -7.79
N GLY A 519 -8.19 -14.90 -8.02
CA GLY A 519 -7.31 -15.80 -8.78
C GLY A 519 -7.74 -15.96 -10.25
N GLY A 520 -8.52 -15.01 -10.76
CA GLY A 520 -9.02 -14.98 -12.14
C GLY A 520 -7.92 -14.72 -13.17
N THR A 521 -8.30 -14.65 -14.46
CA THR A 521 -7.39 -14.16 -15.51
C THR A 521 -7.73 -12.71 -15.79
N ALA A 522 -6.73 -11.83 -15.74
CA ALA A 522 -6.89 -10.42 -16.06
C ALA A 522 -7.37 -10.26 -17.51
N THR A 523 -8.44 -9.48 -17.69
CA THR A 523 -9.02 -9.17 -19.00
C THR A 523 -9.19 -7.67 -19.23
N MET A 524 -9.29 -6.89 -18.15
CA MET A 524 -9.53 -5.45 -18.18
C MET A 524 -8.64 -4.78 -17.13
N SER A 525 -8.24 -3.53 -17.39
CA SER A 525 -7.55 -2.70 -16.40
C SER A 525 -8.51 -1.66 -15.85
N GLN A 526 -8.52 -1.50 -14.53
CA GLN A 526 -9.19 -0.40 -13.85
C GLN A 526 -8.15 0.50 -13.20
N ILE A 527 -8.16 1.78 -13.56
CA ILE A 527 -7.43 2.81 -12.85
C ILE A 527 -8.20 3.17 -11.59
N GLU A 528 -7.48 3.32 -10.49
CA GLU A 528 -7.92 3.92 -9.24
C GLU A 528 -7.11 5.20 -9.00
N ILE A 529 -7.80 6.33 -8.88
CA ILE A 529 -7.20 7.63 -8.56
C ILE A 529 -7.55 7.99 -7.12
N SER A 530 -6.65 7.67 -6.20
CA SER A 530 -6.72 8.13 -4.82
C SER A 530 -6.18 9.56 -4.72
N HIS A 531 -6.79 10.40 -3.90
CA HIS A 531 -6.42 11.81 -3.82
C HIS A 531 -6.65 12.41 -2.43
N GLY A 532 -6.08 13.59 -2.19
CA GLY A 532 -6.39 14.39 -1.01
C GLY A 532 -7.84 14.89 -1.02
N VAL A 533 -8.34 15.31 0.13
CA VAL A 533 -9.74 15.72 0.30
C VAL A 533 -10.07 16.94 -0.56
N PHE A 534 -11.14 16.87 -1.37
CA PHE A 534 -11.66 18.01 -2.12
C PHE A 534 -12.21 19.10 -1.18
N LEU A 535 -12.18 20.34 -1.64
CA LEU A 535 -12.83 21.44 -0.92
C LEU A 535 -14.36 21.31 -0.99
N GLU A 536 -15.02 21.52 0.15
CA GLU A 536 -16.46 21.69 0.25
C GLU A 536 -16.84 23.17 0.29
N SER A 537 -18.03 23.50 -0.20
CA SER A 537 -18.63 24.81 0.04
C SER A 537 -18.96 24.95 1.53
N ALA A 538 -18.15 25.69 2.28
CA ALA A 538 -18.53 26.09 3.63
C ALA A 538 -19.79 26.97 3.59
N ASP A 539 -20.67 26.83 4.58
CA ASP A 539 -21.93 27.58 4.78
C ASP A 539 -21.76 29.12 4.95
N SER A 540 -20.70 29.74 4.46
CA SER A 540 -20.41 31.16 4.68
C SER A 540 -20.01 31.92 3.41
N GLU A 541 -20.84 32.91 3.12
CA GLU A 541 -20.67 34.13 2.30
C GLU A 541 -20.68 34.01 0.77
N ASP A 542 -20.32 32.87 0.17
CA ASP A 542 -20.46 32.65 -1.28
C ASP A 542 -21.64 31.73 -1.60
N GLU A 543 -22.86 32.25 -1.46
CA GLU A 543 -24.08 31.61 -2.00
C GLU A 543 -23.96 31.50 -3.54
N GLY A 544 -23.34 30.43 -4.04
CA GLY A 544 -23.30 30.11 -5.47
C GLY A 544 -22.02 29.50 -6.04
N THR A 545 -20.96 29.26 -5.25
CA THR A 545 -19.74 28.62 -5.76
C THR A 545 -19.96 27.11 -5.90
N ILE A 546 -19.95 26.61 -7.14
CA ILE A 546 -20.00 25.18 -7.45
C ILE A 546 -18.57 24.64 -7.42
N TYR A 547 -18.31 23.65 -6.58
CA TYR A 547 -17.04 22.93 -6.54
C TYR A 547 -17.12 21.76 -7.52
N LEU A 548 -16.17 21.70 -8.45
CA LEU A 548 -16.11 20.66 -9.46
C LEU A 548 -14.72 20.03 -9.44
N TYR A 549 -14.61 18.84 -9.99
CA TYR A 549 -13.33 18.28 -10.40
C TYR A 549 -13.50 17.62 -11.76
N ALA A 550 -12.40 17.50 -12.48
CA ALA A 550 -12.37 16.86 -13.78
C ALA A 550 -11.16 15.94 -13.88
N THR A 551 -11.38 14.78 -14.50
CA THR A 551 -10.29 13.87 -14.88
C THR A 551 -10.09 13.94 -16.38
N ASP A 552 -8.85 14.13 -16.83
CA ASP A 552 -8.49 14.09 -18.24
C ASP A 552 -7.63 12.86 -18.52
N VAL A 553 -8.03 12.05 -19.51
CA VAL A 553 -7.27 10.88 -19.98
C VAL A 553 -6.79 11.19 -21.39
N THR A 554 -5.49 11.42 -21.52
CA THR A 554 -4.90 11.86 -22.78
C THR A 554 -4.57 10.69 -23.71
N LYS A 555 -4.25 11.02 -24.96
CA LYS A 555 -3.78 10.05 -25.98
C LYS A 555 -2.49 9.29 -25.62
N GLY A 556 -1.77 9.70 -24.57
CA GLY A 556 -0.52 9.06 -24.17
C GLY A 556 -0.73 7.71 -23.47
N VAL A 557 -1.94 7.45 -22.98
CA VAL A 557 -2.35 6.14 -22.47
C VAL A 557 -2.41 5.13 -23.61
N ARG A 558 -1.83 3.94 -23.41
CA ARG A 558 -1.75 2.87 -24.41
C ARG A 558 -2.32 1.56 -23.87
N ASN A 559 -2.88 0.74 -24.76
CA ASN A 559 -3.20 -0.65 -24.42
C ASN A 559 -1.96 -1.56 -24.48
N GLN A 560 -2.11 -2.82 -24.05
CA GLN A 560 -1.03 -3.83 -24.12
C GLN A 560 -0.44 -4.08 -25.52
N TYR A 561 -1.10 -3.59 -26.58
CA TYR A 561 -0.63 -3.66 -27.97
C TYR A 561 -0.04 -2.32 -28.46
N GLN A 562 0.29 -1.41 -27.54
CA GLN A 562 0.85 -0.07 -27.80
C GLN A 562 -0.07 0.87 -28.60
N ASN A 563 -1.36 0.60 -28.65
CA ASN A 563 -2.32 1.49 -29.31
C ASN A 563 -2.78 2.57 -28.35
N CYS A 564 -2.67 3.81 -28.80
CA CYS A 564 -3.15 4.96 -28.04
C CYS A 564 -4.65 4.91 -27.83
N PHE A 565 -5.07 5.56 -26.75
CA PHE A 565 -6.45 5.98 -26.49
C PHE A 565 -6.93 7.08 -27.46
N VAL A 566 -6.97 6.76 -28.76
CA VAL A 566 -7.47 7.64 -29.84
C VAL A 566 -8.19 6.79 -30.92
N PRO A 567 -9.44 7.12 -31.30
CA PRO A 567 -10.27 8.18 -30.70
C PRO A 567 -10.56 7.85 -29.22
N GLY A 568 -10.64 8.88 -28.38
CA GLY A 568 -10.81 8.74 -26.93
C GLY A 568 -12.25 8.39 -26.60
N GLU A 569 -12.67 7.18 -26.92
CA GLU A 569 -14.03 6.69 -26.68
C GLU A 569 -14.22 6.36 -25.19
N GLY A 570 -15.35 6.78 -24.64
CA GLY A 570 -15.73 6.50 -23.27
C GLY A 570 -17.25 6.41 -23.11
N PRO A 571 -17.74 6.27 -21.87
CA PRO A 571 -19.16 6.26 -21.62
C PRO A 571 -19.78 7.65 -21.82
N ASP A 572 -21.05 7.69 -22.23
CA ASP A 572 -21.89 8.87 -22.01
C ASP A 572 -22.41 8.89 -20.55
N ALA A 573 -23.04 9.99 -20.12
CA ALA A 573 -23.57 10.11 -18.75
C ALA A 573 -24.64 9.07 -18.39
N SER A 574 -25.22 8.37 -19.38
CA SER A 574 -26.17 7.27 -19.20
C SER A 574 -25.51 5.88 -19.22
N GLY A 575 -24.18 5.80 -19.30
CA GLY A 575 -23.42 4.57 -19.45
C GLY A 575 -23.43 3.98 -20.87
N GLY A 576 -23.94 4.75 -21.84
CA GLY A 576 -23.87 4.44 -23.28
C GLY A 576 -22.52 4.80 -23.89
N SER A 577 -22.42 4.84 -25.21
CA SER A 577 -21.19 5.23 -25.92
C SER A 577 -21.21 6.73 -26.22
N CYS A 578 -20.08 7.39 -26.02
CA CYS A 578 -19.88 8.80 -26.34
C CYS A 578 -20.02 9.12 -27.83
N GLY A 579 -19.73 8.13 -28.69
CA GLY A 579 -19.95 8.19 -30.13
C GLY A 579 -18.85 8.91 -30.89
N THR A 580 -17.59 8.75 -30.46
CA THR A 580 -16.44 9.35 -31.12
C THR A 580 -16.21 8.76 -32.52
N THR A 581 -15.63 9.57 -33.39
CA THR A 581 -15.32 9.20 -34.78
C THR A 581 -14.03 9.88 -35.21
N ALA A 582 -13.53 9.57 -36.41
CA ALA A 582 -12.36 10.27 -36.97
C ALA A 582 -12.56 11.80 -37.09
N THR A 583 -13.80 12.29 -37.23
CA THR A 583 -14.12 13.73 -37.29
C THR A 583 -14.32 14.35 -35.90
N TYR A 584 -14.76 13.54 -34.93
CA TYR A 584 -15.03 13.94 -33.55
C TYR A 584 -14.27 12.99 -32.60
N PRO A 585 -12.93 13.12 -32.48
CA PRO A 585 -12.10 12.09 -31.87
C PRO A 585 -12.01 12.20 -30.34
N PHE A 586 -12.59 13.23 -29.73
CA PHE A 586 -12.53 13.47 -28.28
C PHE A 586 -13.88 13.17 -27.64
N CYS A 587 -13.90 12.51 -26.49
CA CYS A 587 -15.08 12.41 -25.65
C CYS A 587 -14.99 13.39 -24.49
N CYS A 588 -15.85 14.41 -24.49
CA CYS A 588 -15.86 15.45 -23.47
C CYS A 588 -17.16 15.38 -22.69
N ASN A 589 -17.09 15.01 -21.41
CA ASN A 589 -18.26 14.85 -20.53
C ASN A 589 -19.36 13.99 -21.19
N GLY A 590 -18.96 12.86 -21.79
CA GLY A 590 -19.88 11.94 -22.45
C GLY A 590 -20.41 12.38 -23.82
N LEU A 591 -19.84 13.42 -24.42
CA LEU A 591 -20.22 13.91 -25.76
C LEU A 591 -19.02 13.98 -26.70
N ALA A 592 -19.18 13.43 -27.92
CA ALA A 592 -18.16 13.50 -28.94
C ALA A 592 -17.90 14.95 -29.41
N SER A 593 -16.63 15.32 -29.51
CA SER A 593 -16.15 16.67 -29.85
C SER A 593 -15.07 16.63 -30.94
N ALA A 594 -15.06 17.66 -31.78
CA ALA A 594 -14.03 17.86 -32.81
C ALA A 594 -12.78 18.58 -32.28
N THR A 595 -12.89 19.20 -31.11
CA THR A 595 -11.79 19.88 -30.41
C THR A 595 -11.50 19.18 -29.09
N ALA A 596 -10.26 19.28 -28.62
CA ALA A 596 -9.88 18.77 -27.31
C ALA A 596 -10.80 19.33 -26.22
N CYS A 597 -11.02 18.54 -25.18
CA CYS A 597 -11.90 18.91 -24.08
C CYS A 597 -11.33 20.12 -23.34
N SER A 598 -12.18 21.12 -23.10
CA SER A 598 -11.87 22.15 -22.12
C SER A 598 -12.28 21.63 -20.75
N LEU A 599 -11.39 21.76 -19.77
CA LEU A 599 -11.75 21.58 -18.37
C LEU A 599 -12.57 22.79 -17.93
N PHE A 600 -13.77 22.52 -17.42
CA PHE A 600 -14.78 23.47 -16.93
C PHE A 600 -15.42 24.40 -17.98
#